data_AF-A0A6V7M5U7-F1
#
_entry.id   AF-A0A6V7M5U7-F1
#
_cell.length_a   1.000
_cell.length_b   1.000
_cell.length_c   1.000
_cell.angle_alpha   90.00
_cell.angle_beta   90.00
_cell.angle_gamma   90.00
#
_symmetry.space_group_name_H-M   'P 1'
#
loop_
_entity.id
_entity.type
_entity.pdbx_description
1 polymer ?
#
loop_
_entity_poly.entity_id
_entity_poly.type
_entity_poly.pdbx_seq_one_letter_code
_entity_poly.pdbx_strand_id
1 'polypeptide(L)'
;TLYKTQTQELREELEEKTRLQQELEEERSSLVHQLQLSLARGDSEALARSIAEETVADLEKERTMKELEYKDGLVKHHHELAAKEQLLNKIKDSEAELKKTCEQYLKEKDEAVSTVKELQEQVTSFQEEIERLNKRLKTEQLLKERAVSKLTEVASRKDFSATGKAKNKASSADLRKKEKDCRRLQQELTQEREKYGQNQAKWQKDLQDLQAQLVEENSAKLRLQLELDSKDSEIETLQMKISSMNSETASVSSIENDNDDSLLPDHGAMRRLEGWLNIPNKQNIKRHGWKKQYVVVSSKKIIFYNSEQEKTNADPVCVIDLCKVFHVRSVTHGDVIRADAKDIPRIFQ
;
A
#
# COMPACT_ATOMS: atom_id res chain seq x y z
N THR A 1 7.66 -124.55 -48.61
CA THR A 1 8.62 -124.00 -47.62
C THR A 1 8.91 -122.53 -47.87
N LEU A 2 9.20 -122.10 -49.12
CA LEU A 2 9.51 -120.71 -49.48
C LEU A 2 8.39 -119.67 -49.18
N TYR A 3 7.14 -119.94 -49.56
CA TYR A 3 6.01 -119.02 -49.36
C TYR A 3 5.71 -118.71 -47.88
N LYS A 4 5.96 -119.66 -46.97
CA LYS A 4 5.75 -119.47 -45.53
C LYS A 4 6.81 -118.53 -44.95
N THR A 5 8.06 -118.65 -45.39
CA THR A 5 9.15 -117.74 -45.02
C THR A 5 8.89 -116.34 -45.55
N GLN A 6 8.51 -116.18 -46.82
CA GLN A 6 8.17 -114.86 -47.40
C GLN A 6 6.97 -114.19 -46.68
N THR A 7 5.96 -114.96 -46.29
CA THR A 7 4.81 -114.41 -45.54
C THR A 7 5.22 -113.96 -44.14
N GLN A 8 6.19 -114.65 -43.53
CA GLN A 8 6.70 -114.30 -42.21
C GLN A 8 7.61 -113.05 -42.27
N GLU A 9 8.51 -112.98 -43.25
CA GLU A 9 9.35 -111.79 -43.51
C GLU A 9 8.47 -110.56 -43.80
N LEU A 10 7.42 -110.68 -44.61
CA LEU A 10 6.48 -109.59 -44.87
C LEU A 10 5.69 -109.14 -43.63
N ARG A 11 5.42 -110.05 -42.68
CA ARG A 11 4.78 -109.69 -41.40
C ARG A 11 5.75 -108.97 -40.49
N GLU A 12 6.98 -109.47 -40.38
CA GLU A 12 8.04 -108.83 -39.61
C GLU A 12 8.34 -107.43 -40.16
N GLU A 13 8.42 -107.25 -41.48
CA GLU A 13 8.54 -105.93 -42.13
C GLU A 13 7.34 -105.02 -41.86
N LEU A 14 6.11 -105.57 -41.87
CA LEU A 14 4.90 -104.81 -41.58
C LEU A 14 4.85 -104.36 -40.11
N GLU A 15 5.24 -105.24 -39.19
CA GLU A 15 5.33 -104.94 -37.76
C GLU A 15 6.41 -103.89 -37.47
N GLU A 16 7.59 -103.98 -38.10
CA GLU A 16 8.64 -102.97 -38.00
C GLU A 16 8.19 -101.62 -38.57
N LYS A 17 7.54 -101.60 -39.74
CA LYS A 17 6.98 -100.37 -40.32
C LYS A 17 5.91 -99.76 -39.43
N THR A 18 5.06 -100.59 -38.82
CA THR A 18 4.02 -100.12 -37.89
C THR A 18 4.65 -99.52 -36.62
N ARG A 19 5.70 -100.15 -36.08
CA ARG A 19 6.44 -99.62 -34.93
C ARG A 19 7.11 -98.28 -35.26
N LEU A 20 7.80 -98.19 -36.39
CA LEU A 20 8.43 -96.96 -36.85
C LEU A 20 7.40 -95.85 -37.08
N GLN A 21 6.23 -96.19 -37.62
CA GLN A 21 5.14 -95.22 -37.78
C GLN A 21 4.65 -94.70 -36.43
N GLN A 22 4.51 -95.55 -35.42
CA GLN A 22 4.13 -95.12 -34.06
C GLN A 22 5.20 -94.22 -33.43
N GLU A 23 6.48 -94.58 -33.52
CA GLU A 23 7.60 -93.76 -33.03
C GLU A 23 7.58 -92.36 -33.70
N LEU A 24 7.38 -92.30 -35.02
CA LEU A 24 7.27 -91.04 -35.77
C LEU A 24 6.01 -90.23 -35.39
N GLU A 25 4.90 -90.88 -35.11
CA GLU A 25 3.67 -90.21 -34.64
C GLU A 25 3.85 -89.62 -33.24
N GLU A 26 4.53 -90.33 -32.34
CA GLU A 26 4.87 -89.85 -30.99
C GLU A 26 5.86 -88.68 -31.06
N GLU A 27 6.93 -88.78 -31.84
CA GLU A 27 7.88 -87.69 -32.08
C GLU A 27 7.19 -86.47 -32.68
N ARG A 28 6.31 -86.66 -33.68
CA ARG A 28 5.52 -85.58 -34.26
C ARG A 28 4.64 -84.92 -33.21
N SER A 29 3.99 -85.70 -32.34
CA SER A 29 3.13 -85.14 -31.27
C SER A 29 3.93 -84.32 -30.25
N SER A 30 5.13 -84.79 -29.87
CA SER A 30 6.05 -84.10 -28.97
C SER A 30 6.56 -82.79 -29.57
N LEU A 31 6.96 -82.81 -30.85
CA LEU A 31 7.39 -81.62 -31.58
C LEU A 31 6.27 -80.58 -31.71
N VAL A 32 5.03 -81.01 -31.96
CA VAL A 32 3.87 -80.11 -31.98
C VAL A 32 3.66 -79.46 -30.61
N HIS A 33 3.76 -80.22 -29.52
CA HIS A 33 3.63 -79.67 -28.17
C HIS A 33 4.75 -78.68 -27.82
N GLN A 34 6.00 -79.01 -28.15
CA GLN A 34 7.14 -78.08 -27.97
C GLN A 34 6.97 -76.80 -28.77
N LEU A 35 6.48 -76.90 -30.02
CA LEU A 35 6.19 -75.74 -30.84
C LEU A 35 5.09 -74.87 -30.23
N GLN A 36 4.00 -75.46 -29.74
CA GLN A 36 2.93 -74.73 -29.05
C GLN A 36 3.44 -74.00 -27.80
N LEU A 37 4.28 -74.65 -26.99
CA LEU A 37 4.86 -74.02 -25.81
C LEU A 37 5.81 -72.87 -26.18
N SER A 38 6.61 -73.05 -27.24
CA SER A 38 7.50 -72.02 -27.77
C SER A 38 6.72 -70.80 -28.29
N LEU A 39 5.62 -71.03 -29.02
CA LEU A 39 4.73 -69.97 -29.51
C LEU A 39 4.10 -69.21 -28.33
N ALA A 40 3.52 -69.91 -27.36
CA ALA A 40 2.92 -69.28 -26.18
C ALA A 40 3.95 -68.46 -25.38
N ARG A 41 5.19 -68.93 -25.29
CA ARG A 41 6.28 -68.18 -24.66
C ARG A 41 6.64 -66.93 -25.46
N GLY A 42 6.70 -67.03 -26.79
CA GLY A 42 6.93 -65.89 -27.68
C GLY A 42 5.86 -64.81 -27.54
N ASP A 43 4.59 -65.21 -27.51
CA ASP A 43 3.45 -64.29 -27.32
C ASP A 43 3.50 -63.61 -25.95
N SER A 44 3.81 -64.36 -24.88
CA SER A 44 3.96 -63.80 -23.53
C SER A 44 5.13 -62.83 -23.43
N GLU A 45 6.26 -63.11 -24.10
CA GLU A 45 7.41 -62.19 -24.11
C GLU A 45 7.10 -60.94 -24.92
N ALA A 46 6.43 -61.07 -26.07
CA ALA A 46 6.00 -59.93 -26.88
C ALA A 46 5.06 -59.02 -26.09
N LEU A 47 4.10 -59.58 -25.35
CA LEU A 47 3.20 -58.82 -24.48
C LEU A 47 3.98 -58.14 -23.35
N ALA A 48 4.87 -58.85 -22.67
CA ALA A 48 5.68 -58.28 -21.59
C ALA A 48 6.58 -57.13 -22.09
N ARG A 49 7.17 -57.28 -23.28
CA ARG A 49 7.97 -56.23 -23.95
C ARG A 49 7.10 -55.02 -24.28
N SER A 50 5.91 -55.21 -24.84
CA SER A 50 4.97 -54.12 -25.16
C SER A 50 4.57 -53.33 -23.90
N ILE A 51 4.25 -54.02 -22.79
CA ILE A 51 3.89 -53.37 -21.52
C ILE A 51 5.08 -52.58 -20.95
N ALA A 52 6.29 -53.15 -21.04
CA ALA A 52 7.50 -52.47 -20.57
C ALA A 52 7.80 -51.22 -21.41
N GLU A 53 7.67 -51.30 -22.74
CA GLU A 53 7.87 -50.16 -23.65
C GLU A 53 6.85 -49.04 -23.38
N GLU A 54 5.57 -49.38 -23.18
CA GLU A 54 4.53 -48.41 -22.81
C GLU A 54 4.84 -47.75 -21.46
N THR A 55 5.23 -48.54 -20.45
CA THR A 55 5.61 -48.03 -19.13
C THR A 55 6.80 -47.06 -19.21
N VAL A 56 7.81 -47.38 -20.03
CA VAL A 56 8.97 -46.50 -20.24
C VAL A 56 8.53 -45.20 -20.92
N ALA A 57 7.68 -45.26 -21.93
CA ALA A 57 7.17 -44.07 -22.61
C ALA A 57 6.37 -43.16 -21.67
N ASP A 58 5.53 -43.73 -20.79
CA ASP A 58 4.80 -42.98 -19.78
C ASP A 58 5.72 -42.31 -18.75
N LEU A 59 6.74 -43.03 -18.26
CA LEU A 59 7.73 -42.49 -17.34
C LEU A 59 8.58 -41.39 -17.98
N GLU A 60 8.93 -41.51 -19.26
CA GLU A 60 9.63 -40.45 -19.99
C GLU A 60 8.77 -39.20 -20.14
N LYS A 61 7.48 -39.37 -20.44
CA LYS A 61 6.53 -38.26 -20.49
C LYS A 61 6.39 -37.58 -19.13
N GLU A 62 6.23 -38.34 -18.05
CA GLU A 62 6.16 -37.79 -16.70
C GLU A 62 7.46 -37.05 -16.33
N ARG A 63 8.63 -37.62 -16.65
CA ARG A 63 9.93 -36.97 -16.43
C ARG A 63 10.01 -35.62 -17.14
N THR A 64 9.65 -35.56 -18.42
CA THR A 64 9.68 -34.30 -19.18
C THR A 64 8.71 -33.26 -18.61
N MET A 65 7.52 -33.67 -18.17
CA MET A 65 6.55 -32.79 -17.53
C MET A 65 7.10 -32.22 -16.22
N LYS A 66 7.68 -33.07 -15.36
CA LYS A 66 8.30 -32.66 -14.09
C LYS A 66 9.51 -31.75 -14.30
N GLU A 67 10.33 -32.00 -15.31
CA GLU A 67 11.45 -31.12 -15.67
C GLU A 67 10.99 -29.73 -16.09
N LEU A 68 9.88 -29.63 -16.84
CA LEU A 68 9.29 -28.35 -17.25
C LEU A 68 8.68 -27.60 -16.05
N GLU A 69 7.92 -28.29 -15.19
CA GLU A 69 7.38 -27.73 -13.95
C GLU A 69 8.50 -27.18 -13.05
N TYR A 70 9.59 -27.94 -12.90
CA TYR A 70 10.75 -27.52 -12.11
C TYR A 70 11.43 -26.29 -12.69
N LYS A 71 11.64 -26.25 -14.02
CA LYS A 71 12.23 -25.08 -14.70
C LYS A 71 11.36 -23.84 -14.58
N ASP A 72 10.04 -23.97 -14.76
CA ASP A 72 9.11 -22.85 -14.58
C ASP A 72 9.12 -22.34 -13.13
N GLY A 73 9.15 -23.26 -12.15
CA GLY A 73 9.29 -22.93 -10.72
C GLY A 73 10.59 -22.16 -10.41
N LEU A 74 11.73 -22.61 -10.96
CA LEU A 74 13.01 -21.91 -10.80
C LEU A 74 12.97 -20.49 -11.37
N VAL A 75 12.40 -20.31 -12.57
CA VAL A 75 12.28 -19.00 -13.20
C VAL A 75 11.40 -18.08 -12.37
N LYS A 76 10.25 -18.57 -11.87
CA LYS A 76 9.37 -17.81 -10.97
C LYS A 76 10.09 -17.38 -9.70
N HIS A 77 10.78 -18.31 -9.02
CA HIS A 77 11.54 -17.98 -7.82
C HIS A 77 12.67 -16.99 -8.07
N HIS A 78 13.36 -17.09 -9.21
CA HIS A 78 14.38 -16.12 -9.59
C HIS A 78 13.80 -14.72 -9.77
N HIS A 79 12.66 -14.59 -10.46
CA HIS A 79 11.95 -13.31 -10.62
C HIS A 79 11.45 -12.75 -9.29
N GLU A 80 10.88 -13.58 -8.42
CA GLU A 80 10.45 -13.18 -7.08
C GLU A 80 11.61 -12.70 -6.22
N LEU A 81 12.76 -13.37 -6.30
CA LEU A 81 13.97 -12.98 -5.57
C LEU A 81 14.50 -11.64 -6.07
N ALA A 82 14.59 -11.45 -7.38
CA ALA A 82 14.97 -10.16 -7.97
C ALA A 82 14.01 -9.03 -7.59
N ALA A 83 12.69 -9.28 -7.57
CA ALA A 83 11.70 -8.30 -7.13
C ALA A 83 11.85 -7.94 -5.65
N LYS A 84 12.10 -8.93 -4.78
CA LYS A 84 12.38 -8.71 -3.35
C LYS A 84 13.67 -7.93 -3.14
N GLU A 85 14.73 -8.19 -3.90
CA GLU A 85 15.98 -7.43 -3.85
C GLU A 85 15.79 -5.97 -4.26
N GLN A 86 15.01 -5.71 -5.32
CA GLN A 86 14.66 -4.35 -5.72
C GLN A 86 13.86 -3.62 -4.64
N LEU A 87 12.88 -4.28 -4.02
CA LEU A 87 12.11 -3.69 -2.92
C LEU A 87 13.00 -3.40 -1.71
N LEU A 88 13.90 -4.33 -1.36
CA LEU A 88 14.84 -4.17 -0.26
C LEU A 88 15.79 -3.00 -0.49
N ASN A 89 16.27 -2.79 -1.71
CA ASN A 89 17.09 -1.63 -2.06
C ASN A 89 16.30 -0.32 -1.92
N LYS A 90 15.05 -0.26 -2.41
CA LYS A 90 14.19 0.93 -2.23
C LYS A 90 13.96 1.27 -0.76
N ILE A 91 13.75 0.26 0.08
CA ILE A 91 13.57 0.45 1.53
C ILE A 91 14.87 0.98 2.16
N LYS A 92 16.03 0.45 1.76
CA LYS A 92 17.34 0.94 2.25
C LYS A 92 17.60 2.39 1.85
N ASP A 93 17.28 2.77 0.62
CA ASP A 93 17.44 4.14 0.13
C ASP A 93 16.53 5.10 0.92
N SER A 94 15.26 4.72 1.12
CA SER A 94 14.32 5.48 1.95
C SER A 94 14.76 5.58 3.42
N GLU A 95 15.31 4.50 4.00
CA GLU A 95 15.86 4.52 5.35
C GLU A 95 17.05 5.49 5.45
N ALA A 96 17.93 5.50 4.44
CA ALA A 96 19.08 6.41 4.39
C ALA A 96 18.65 7.88 4.27
N GLU A 97 17.64 8.18 3.45
CA GLU A 97 17.05 9.51 3.34
C GLU A 97 16.41 9.97 4.66
N LEU A 98 15.62 9.11 5.30
CA LEU A 98 15.00 9.41 6.60
C LEU A 98 16.04 9.66 7.67
N LYS A 99 17.14 8.89 7.71
CA LYS A 99 18.26 9.13 8.63
C LYS A 99 18.88 10.51 8.38
N LYS A 100 19.14 10.87 7.13
CA LYS A 100 19.67 12.19 6.76
C LYS A 100 18.74 13.32 7.19
N THR A 101 17.43 13.17 6.99
CA THR A 101 16.43 14.16 7.43
C THR A 101 16.38 14.28 8.95
N CYS A 102 16.46 13.16 9.68
CA CYS A 102 16.55 13.16 11.15
C CYS A 102 17.80 13.88 11.66
N GLU A 103 18.96 13.63 11.04
CA GLU A 103 20.21 14.34 11.35
C GLU A 103 20.10 15.85 11.10
N GLN A 104 19.46 16.23 9.99
CA GLN A 104 19.20 17.63 9.67
C GLN A 104 18.29 18.29 10.73
N TYR A 105 17.20 17.65 11.13
CA TYR A 105 16.32 18.17 12.19
C TYR A 105 17.00 18.27 13.56
N LEU A 106 17.89 17.33 13.89
CA LEU A 106 18.70 17.43 15.11
C LEU A 106 19.60 18.67 15.07
N LYS A 107 20.24 18.94 13.94
CA LYS A 107 21.09 20.12 13.76
C LYS A 107 20.28 21.42 13.86
N GLU A 108 19.14 21.51 13.18
CA GLU A 108 18.25 22.68 13.25
C GLU A 108 17.73 22.92 14.66
N LYS A 109 17.39 21.85 15.38
CA LYS A 109 17.01 21.93 16.79
C LYS A 109 18.15 22.48 17.64
N ASP A 110 19.37 22.00 17.46
CA ASP A 110 20.53 22.47 18.24
C ASP A 110 20.86 23.95 17.95
N GLU A 111 20.75 24.38 16.69
CA GLU A 111 20.89 25.79 16.29
C GLU A 111 19.79 26.67 16.90
N ALA A 112 18.53 26.21 16.89
CA ALA A 112 17.42 26.91 17.53
C ALA A 112 17.61 27.03 19.04
N VAL A 113 18.08 25.97 19.71
CA VAL A 113 18.39 25.99 21.14
C VAL A 113 19.52 26.97 21.45
N SER A 114 20.57 27.03 20.62
CA SER A 114 21.64 28.03 20.77
C SER A 114 21.09 29.44 20.66
N THR A 115 20.26 29.69 19.64
CA THR A 115 19.65 31.00 19.40
C THR A 115 18.75 31.44 20.56
N VAL A 116 17.94 30.53 21.11
CA VAL A 116 17.10 30.81 22.29
C VAL A 116 17.97 31.17 23.48
N LYS A 117 19.06 30.45 23.71
CA LYS A 117 19.99 30.74 24.81
C LYS A 117 20.61 32.13 24.68
N GLU A 118 21.08 32.50 23.49
CA GLU A 118 21.64 33.82 23.20
C GLU A 118 20.62 34.94 23.43
N LEU A 119 19.38 34.77 22.95
CA LEU A 119 18.31 35.74 23.19
C LEU A 119 17.96 35.85 24.67
N GLN A 120 17.99 34.75 25.41
CA GLN A 120 17.70 34.74 26.83
C GLN A 120 18.78 35.50 27.62
N GLU A 121 20.06 35.33 27.27
CA GLU A 121 21.18 36.09 27.81
C GLU A 121 21.05 37.60 27.51
N GLN A 122 20.66 37.98 26.29
CA GLN A 122 20.40 39.38 25.91
C GLN A 122 19.25 39.99 26.72
N VAL A 123 18.14 39.24 26.90
CA VAL A 123 16.99 39.70 27.70
C VAL A 123 17.42 39.96 29.15
N THR A 124 18.20 39.06 29.76
CA THR A 124 18.74 39.29 31.10
C THR A 124 19.61 40.55 31.16
N SER A 125 20.49 40.77 30.17
CA SER A 125 21.32 41.97 30.10
C SER A 125 20.47 43.25 29.99
N PHE A 126 19.43 43.26 29.16
CA PHE A 126 18.53 44.41 29.06
C PHE A 126 17.75 44.66 30.35
N GLN A 127 17.35 43.61 31.08
CA GLN A 127 16.70 43.76 32.38
C GLN A 127 17.63 44.40 33.43
N GLU A 128 18.89 43.99 33.48
CA GLU A 128 19.90 44.63 34.34
C GLU A 128 20.11 46.12 33.97
N GLU A 129 20.17 46.44 32.68
CA GLU A 129 20.30 47.82 32.20
C GLU A 129 19.07 48.67 32.58
N ILE A 130 17.86 48.13 32.40
CA ILE A 130 16.60 48.77 32.79
C ILE A 130 16.58 49.05 34.30
N GLU A 131 16.97 48.09 35.14
CA GLU A 131 17.07 48.31 36.59
C GLU A 131 18.07 49.41 36.94
N ARG A 132 19.23 49.44 36.27
CA ARG A 132 20.26 50.46 36.48
C ARG A 132 19.76 51.85 36.10
N LEU A 133 19.08 51.97 34.96
CA LEU A 133 18.47 53.23 34.51
C LEU A 133 17.33 53.67 35.44
N ASN A 134 16.50 52.75 35.92
CA ASN A 134 15.43 53.04 36.88
C ASN A 134 15.96 53.54 38.22
N LYS A 135 17.04 52.95 38.74
CA LYS A 135 17.72 53.44 39.95
C LYS A 135 18.22 54.87 39.74
N ARG A 136 18.87 55.15 38.60
CA ARG A 136 19.37 56.48 38.25
C ARG A 136 18.25 57.50 38.08
N LEU A 137 17.14 57.10 37.47
CA LEU A 137 15.94 57.93 37.34
C LEU A 137 15.37 58.29 38.72
N LYS A 138 15.23 57.32 39.63
CA LYS A 138 14.78 57.58 41.01
C LYS A 138 15.69 58.56 41.75
N THR A 139 17.02 58.42 41.60
CA THR A 139 17.96 59.35 42.23
C THR A 139 17.81 60.78 41.68
N GLU A 140 17.65 60.94 40.36
CA GLU A 140 17.42 62.24 39.73
C GLU A 140 16.07 62.85 40.14
N GLN A 141 15.01 62.04 40.25
CA GLN A 141 13.72 62.48 40.77
C GLN A 141 13.83 63.03 42.19
N LEU A 142 14.52 62.32 43.09
CA LEU A 142 14.76 62.76 44.47
C LEU A 142 15.59 64.06 44.54
N LEU A 143 16.64 64.17 43.73
CA LEU A 143 17.46 65.38 43.66
C LEU A 143 16.65 66.58 43.15
N LYS A 144 15.86 66.38 42.09
CA LYS A 144 14.94 67.39 41.56
C LYS A 144 13.91 67.80 42.62
N GLU A 145 13.32 66.84 43.33
CA GLU A 145 12.31 67.11 44.36
C GLU A 145 12.89 67.92 45.53
N ARG A 146 14.13 67.62 45.94
CA ARG A 146 14.89 68.46 46.90
C ARG A 146 15.17 69.85 46.37
N ALA A 147 15.60 69.97 45.11
CA ALA A 147 15.89 71.26 44.49
C ALA A 147 14.62 72.13 44.39
N VAL A 148 13.50 71.53 43.96
CA VAL A 148 12.18 72.20 43.94
C VAL A 148 11.78 72.61 45.35
N SER A 149 11.84 71.71 46.34
CA SER A 149 11.50 72.00 47.73
C SER A 149 12.32 73.17 48.28
N LYS A 150 13.63 73.19 48.02
CA LYS A 150 14.54 74.27 48.40
C LYS A 150 14.21 75.58 47.68
N LEU A 151 13.87 75.53 46.39
CA LEU A 151 13.42 76.70 45.64
C LEU A 151 12.09 77.24 46.17
N THR A 152 11.12 76.39 46.52
CA THR A 152 9.89 76.83 47.20
C THR A 152 10.19 77.44 48.56
N GLU A 153 11.14 76.89 49.34
CA GLU A 153 11.56 77.47 50.62
C GLU A 153 12.19 78.86 50.44
N VAL A 154 13.07 79.01 49.44
CA VAL A 154 13.72 80.28 49.08
C VAL A 154 12.72 81.28 48.50
N ALA A 155 11.77 80.84 47.68
CA ALA A 155 10.70 81.67 47.15
C ALA A 155 9.72 82.13 48.26
N SER A 156 9.43 81.26 49.24
CA SER A 156 8.59 81.59 50.40
C SER A 156 9.27 82.53 51.40
N ARG A 157 10.60 82.69 51.34
CA ARG A 157 11.38 83.60 52.19
C ARG A 157 11.90 84.84 51.46
N LYS A 158 11.52 85.06 50.20
CA LYS A 158 12.04 86.18 49.40
C LYS A 158 10.92 86.87 48.63
N ASP A 159 10.09 87.61 49.34
CA ASP A 159 9.40 88.76 48.75
C ASP A 159 10.43 89.90 48.61
N PHE A 160 10.99 90.04 47.40
CA PHE A 160 11.16 91.32 46.69
C PHE A 160 11.83 91.09 45.33
N SER A 161 11.10 91.49 44.28
CA SER A 161 11.57 92.08 43.03
C SER A 161 12.60 91.32 42.17
N ALA A 162 12.18 90.84 40.99
CA ALA A 162 12.59 91.43 39.69
C ALA A 162 12.24 90.52 38.49
N THR A 163 11.32 91.03 37.68
CA THR A 163 11.33 91.13 36.20
C THR A 163 12.34 90.30 35.39
N GLY A 164 11.87 89.68 34.30
CA GLY A 164 12.70 89.55 33.09
C GLY A 164 12.45 88.34 32.20
N LYS A 165 11.74 88.57 31.09
CA LYS A 165 11.63 87.69 29.90
C LYS A 165 13.00 87.19 29.42
N ALA A 166 13.10 85.91 29.02
CA ALA A 166 14.05 85.52 27.97
C ALA A 166 13.60 84.24 27.24
N LYS A 167 13.62 84.37 25.91
CA LYS A 167 13.25 83.39 24.89
C LYS A 167 14.03 82.07 25.03
N ASN A 168 13.31 80.97 24.83
CA ASN A 168 13.85 79.69 24.38
C ASN A 168 14.82 79.90 23.20
N LYS A 169 16.11 79.70 23.46
CA LYS A 169 17.10 79.43 22.43
C LYS A 169 17.81 78.15 22.86
N ALA A 170 17.53 77.06 22.15
CA ALA A 170 18.09 75.75 22.41
C ALA A 170 19.62 75.86 22.54
N SER A 171 20.16 75.31 23.63
CA SER A 171 21.59 75.33 23.92
C SER A 171 22.34 74.58 22.82
N SER A 172 23.48 75.12 22.38
CA SER A 172 24.38 74.50 21.39
C SER A 172 24.75 73.04 21.76
N ALA A 173 24.74 72.71 23.06
CA ALA A 173 24.95 71.34 23.55
C ALA A 173 23.76 70.39 23.25
N ASP A 174 22.52 70.87 23.39
CA ASP A 174 21.32 70.08 23.07
C ASP A 174 21.17 69.87 21.56
N LEU A 175 21.58 70.86 20.75
CA LEU A 175 21.62 70.73 19.30
C LEU A 175 22.61 69.63 18.87
N ARG A 176 23.81 69.61 19.46
CA ARG A 176 24.83 68.56 19.22
C ARG A 176 24.38 67.18 19.66
N LYS A 177 23.62 67.08 20.77
CA LYS A 177 23.05 65.81 21.23
C LYS A 177 21.97 65.33 20.27
N LYS A 178 21.06 66.21 19.85
CA LYS A 178 20.05 65.90 18.82
C LYS A 178 20.67 65.56 17.47
N GLU A 179 21.76 66.19 17.05
CA GLU A 179 22.47 65.81 15.83
C GLU A 179 23.08 64.41 15.91
N LYS A 180 23.66 64.01 17.05
CA LYS A 180 24.16 62.64 17.25
C LYS A 180 23.03 61.62 17.26
N ASP A 181 21.94 61.92 17.97
CA ASP A 181 20.76 61.05 17.99
C ASP A 181 20.10 60.94 16.61
N CYS A 182 20.05 62.05 15.84
CA CYS A 182 19.54 62.04 14.48
C CYS A 182 20.41 61.18 13.55
N ARG A 183 21.74 61.26 13.67
CA ARG A 183 22.67 60.39 12.92
C ARG A 183 22.49 58.91 13.29
N ARG A 184 22.33 58.60 14.58
CA ARG A 184 22.08 57.24 15.07
C ARG A 184 20.77 56.69 14.51
N LEU A 185 19.67 57.44 14.65
CA LEU A 185 18.36 57.04 14.13
C LEU A 185 18.36 56.88 12.61
N GLN A 186 19.15 57.69 11.89
CA GLN A 186 19.29 57.56 10.44
C GLN A 186 20.08 56.31 10.03
N GLN A 187 21.08 55.91 10.83
CA GLN A 187 21.83 54.68 10.63
C GLN A 187 20.97 53.44 10.96
N GLU A 188 20.22 53.47 12.06
CA GLU A 188 19.23 52.44 12.43
C GLU A 188 18.16 52.29 11.34
N LEU A 189 17.62 53.39 10.83
CA LEU A 189 16.66 53.36 9.73
C LEU A 189 17.25 52.73 8.45
N THR A 190 18.54 52.97 8.18
CA THR A 190 19.21 52.39 7.01
C THR A 190 19.43 50.89 7.17
N GLN A 191 19.91 50.46 8.35
CA GLN A 191 20.07 49.04 8.68
C GLN A 191 18.74 48.28 8.63
N GLU A 192 17.68 48.89 9.16
CA GLU A 192 16.38 48.25 9.18
C GLU A 192 15.80 48.12 7.76
N ARG A 193 16.00 49.13 6.90
CA ARG A 193 15.65 49.04 5.47
C ARG A 193 16.42 47.94 4.75
N GLU A 194 17.72 47.80 5.02
CA GLU A 194 18.55 46.76 4.42
C GLU A 194 18.10 45.36 4.88
N LYS A 195 17.81 45.20 6.18
CA LYS A 195 17.27 43.96 6.75
C LYS A 195 15.92 43.58 6.16
N TYR A 196 14.99 44.54 6.02
CA TYR A 196 13.71 44.30 5.34
C TYR A 196 13.91 43.94 3.87
N GLY A 197 14.85 44.58 3.16
CA GLY A 197 15.19 44.25 1.79
C GLY A 197 15.73 42.82 1.65
N GLN A 198 16.60 42.37 2.55
CA GLN A 198 17.11 41.00 2.58
C GLN A 198 16.00 39.99 2.88
N ASN A 199 15.10 40.27 3.84
CA ASN A 199 13.97 39.41 4.14
C ASN A 199 12.99 39.31 2.96
N GLN A 200 12.72 40.44 2.29
CA GLN A 200 11.88 40.45 1.09
C GLN A 200 12.49 39.58 -0.01
N ALA A 201 13.79 39.71 -0.27
CA ALA A 201 14.48 38.90 -1.27
C ALA A 201 14.47 37.39 -0.90
N LYS A 202 14.66 37.07 0.38
CA LYS A 202 14.57 35.69 0.88
C LYS A 202 13.18 35.11 0.66
N TRP A 203 12.12 35.79 1.11
CA TRP A 203 10.75 35.29 0.95
C TRP A 203 10.34 35.19 -0.52
N GLN A 204 10.82 36.09 -1.37
CA GLN A 204 10.58 36.02 -2.80
C GLN A 204 11.24 34.79 -3.43
N LYS A 205 12.46 34.44 -2.99
CA LYS A 205 13.15 33.22 -3.39
C LYS A 205 12.43 31.97 -2.86
N ASP A 206 12.10 31.93 -1.57
CA ASP A 206 11.40 30.80 -0.95
C ASP A 206 10.05 30.52 -1.64
N LEU A 207 9.34 31.58 -2.03
CA LEU A 207 8.09 31.47 -2.79
C LEU A 207 8.32 30.85 -4.19
N GLN A 208 9.40 31.23 -4.86
CA GLN A 208 9.76 30.70 -6.17
C GLN A 208 10.18 29.23 -6.09
N ASP A 209 10.95 28.86 -5.06
CA ASP A 209 11.37 27.48 -4.80
C ASP A 209 10.18 26.58 -4.46
N LEU A 210 9.24 27.05 -3.61
CA LEU A 210 7.99 26.33 -3.32
C LEU A 210 7.12 26.14 -4.57
N GLN A 211 7.06 27.14 -5.44
CA GLN A 211 6.29 27.05 -6.67
C GLN A 211 6.92 26.05 -7.66
N ALA A 212 8.25 25.95 -7.70
CA ALA A 212 8.95 24.93 -8.48
C ALA A 212 8.69 23.51 -7.93
N GLN A 213 8.78 23.32 -6.61
CA GLN A 213 8.47 22.04 -5.96
C GLN A 213 7.03 21.59 -6.24
N LEU A 214 6.06 22.51 -6.19
CA LEU A 214 4.66 22.20 -6.51
C LEU A 214 4.49 21.69 -7.95
N VAL A 215 5.24 22.23 -8.90
CA VAL A 215 5.19 21.77 -10.30
C VAL A 215 5.82 20.38 -10.44
N GLU A 216 6.95 20.15 -9.76
CA GLU A 216 7.63 18.85 -9.75
C GLU A 216 6.74 17.75 -9.14
N GLU A 217 6.13 18.01 -7.99
CA GLU A 217 5.18 17.10 -7.34
C GLU A 217 3.95 16.81 -8.22
N ASN A 218 3.40 17.82 -8.89
CA ASN A 218 2.28 17.59 -9.83
C ASN A 218 2.70 16.71 -11.02
N SER A 219 3.92 16.87 -11.52
CA SER A 219 4.46 16.03 -12.60
C SER A 219 4.68 14.59 -12.15
N ALA A 220 5.19 14.39 -10.92
CA ALA A 220 5.37 13.08 -10.32
C ALA A 220 4.03 12.38 -10.08
N LYS A 221 3.04 13.12 -9.57
CA LYS A 221 1.67 12.64 -9.38
C LYS A 221 1.06 12.16 -10.70
N LEU A 222 1.18 12.95 -11.78
CA LEU A 222 0.66 12.55 -13.08
C LEU A 222 1.33 11.27 -13.60
N ARG A 223 2.64 11.14 -13.41
CA ARG A 223 3.38 9.93 -13.80
C ARG A 223 2.90 8.70 -13.04
N LEU A 224 2.72 8.82 -11.72
CA LEU A 224 2.21 7.71 -10.90
C LEU A 224 0.78 7.34 -11.27
N GLN A 225 -0.06 8.30 -11.65
CA GLN A 225 -1.40 8.02 -12.14
C GLN A 225 -1.36 7.19 -13.42
N LEU A 226 -0.51 7.55 -14.39
CA LEU A 226 -0.36 6.79 -15.62
C LEU A 226 0.19 5.37 -15.37
N GLU A 227 1.08 5.21 -14.40
CA GLU A 227 1.60 3.89 -13.99
C GLU A 227 0.49 3.04 -13.35
N LEU A 228 -0.35 3.65 -12.51
CA LEU A 228 -1.52 2.99 -11.91
C LEU A 228 -2.50 2.51 -12.99
N ASP A 229 -2.88 3.39 -13.92
CA ASP A 229 -3.83 3.06 -15.00
C ASP A 229 -3.29 1.92 -15.90
N SER A 230 -1.98 1.91 -16.15
CA SER A 230 -1.30 0.83 -16.87
C SER A 230 -1.35 -0.50 -16.11
N LYS A 231 -1.11 -0.47 -14.79
CA LYS A 231 -1.18 -1.66 -13.93
C LYS A 231 -2.62 -2.18 -13.82
N ASP A 232 -3.61 -1.30 -13.74
CA ASP A 232 -5.02 -1.70 -13.75
C ASP A 232 -5.40 -2.39 -15.07
N SER A 233 -4.91 -1.88 -16.22
CA SER A 233 -5.10 -2.51 -17.53
C SER A 233 -4.44 -3.90 -17.61
N GLU A 234 -3.25 -4.07 -17.02
CA GLU A 234 -2.56 -5.36 -16.91
C GLU A 234 -3.36 -6.36 -16.06
N ILE A 235 -3.91 -5.90 -14.93
CA ILE A 235 -4.79 -6.68 -14.05
C ILE A 235 -6.04 -7.12 -14.81
N GLU A 236 -6.71 -6.22 -15.54
CA GLU A 236 -7.89 -6.56 -16.34
C GLU A 236 -7.57 -7.62 -17.39
N THR A 237 -6.43 -7.49 -18.09
CA THR A 237 -5.98 -8.47 -19.09
C THR A 237 -5.73 -9.85 -18.45
N LEU A 238 -5.08 -9.90 -17.30
CA LEU A 238 -4.84 -11.15 -16.57
C LEU A 238 -6.14 -11.77 -16.06
N GLN A 239 -7.07 -10.95 -15.57
CA GLN A 239 -8.40 -11.41 -15.14
C GLN A 239 -9.22 -11.97 -16.31
N MET A 240 -9.16 -11.34 -17.49
CA MET A 240 -9.78 -11.89 -18.71
C MET A 240 -9.17 -13.25 -19.08
N LYS A 241 -7.83 -13.37 -19.00
CA LYS A 241 -7.14 -14.63 -19.29
C LYS A 241 -7.52 -15.76 -18.33
N ILE A 242 -7.60 -15.46 -17.02
CA ILE A 242 -8.09 -16.40 -16.01
C ILE A 242 -9.53 -16.82 -16.31
N SER A 243 -10.39 -15.85 -16.68
CA SER A 243 -11.78 -16.12 -17.03
C SER A 243 -11.92 -17.02 -18.26
N SER A 244 -11.10 -16.82 -19.30
CA SER A 244 -11.05 -17.69 -20.49
C SER A 244 -10.65 -19.13 -20.13
N MET A 245 -9.57 -19.29 -19.36
CA MET A 245 -9.09 -20.61 -18.94
C MET A 245 -10.11 -21.36 -18.06
N ASN A 246 -10.81 -20.64 -17.18
CA ASN A 246 -11.87 -21.23 -16.34
C ASN A 246 -13.11 -21.63 -17.16
N SER A 247 -13.43 -20.88 -18.21
CA SER A 247 -14.52 -21.26 -19.14
C SER A 247 -14.16 -22.48 -19.98
N GLU A 248 -12.89 -22.64 -20.36
CA GLU A 248 -12.40 -23.79 -21.14
C GLU A 248 -12.31 -25.08 -20.30
N THR A 249 -12.15 -24.97 -18.97
CA THR A 249 -12.07 -26.11 -18.04
C THR A 249 -13.42 -26.56 -17.47
N ALA A 250 -14.48 -25.74 -17.56
CA ALA A 250 -15.84 -26.11 -17.13
C ALA A 250 -16.60 -27.01 -18.13
N SER A 251 -16.04 -27.30 -19.31
CA SER A 251 -16.74 -28.04 -20.38
C SER A 251 -16.50 -29.56 -20.38
N VAL A 252 -15.90 -30.13 -19.33
CA VAL A 252 -15.52 -31.56 -19.27
C VAL A 252 -15.97 -32.29 -17.99
N SER A 253 -17.05 -31.85 -17.35
CA SER A 253 -17.64 -32.58 -16.20
C SER A 253 -19.17 -32.67 -16.29
N SER A 254 -19.62 -33.77 -16.92
CA SER A 254 -20.77 -34.64 -16.61
C SER A 254 -22.17 -34.03 -16.39
N ILE A 255 -23.18 -34.38 -17.20
CA ILE A 255 -24.11 -35.53 -17.01
C ILE A 255 -24.97 -35.44 -15.72
N GLU A 256 -26.26 -35.22 -15.97
CA GLU A 256 -27.49 -35.63 -15.24
C GLU A 256 -27.51 -35.57 -13.69
N ASN A 257 -28.27 -34.61 -13.13
CA ASN A 257 -29.48 -34.93 -12.36
C ASN A 257 -30.32 -33.65 -12.09
N ASP A 258 -31.58 -33.66 -12.51
CA ASP A 258 -32.62 -32.71 -12.08
C ASP A 258 -33.10 -33.07 -10.68
N ASN A 259 -32.95 -32.19 -9.69
CA ASN A 259 -34.06 -31.71 -8.83
C ASN A 259 -33.58 -30.77 -7.71
N ASP A 260 -34.32 -29.66 -7.59
CA ASP A 260 -34.68 -28.92 -6.38
C ASP A 260 -33.62 -28.06 -5.64
N ASP A 261 -33.68 -26.76 -5.97
CA ASP A 261 -33.72 -25.61 -5.06
C ASP A 261 -33.09 -25.73 -3.66
N SER A 262 -31.80 -25.39 -3.56
CA SER A 262 -31.33 -24.46 -2.53
C SER A 262 -29.82 -24.26 -2.57
N LEU A 263 -29.43 -22.99 -2.67
CA LEU A 263 -28.19 -22.43 -2.15
C LEU A 263 -26.91 -22.93 -2.83
N LEU A 264 -26.38 -22.11 -3.74
CA LEU A 264 -24.98 -21.65 -3.77
C LEU A 264 -24.78 -20.77 -5.03
N PRO A 265 -24.84 -19.43 -4.94
CA PRO A 265 -24.42 -18.60 -6.04
C PRO A 265 -22.89 -18.62 -6.11
N ASP A 266 -22.41 -19.41 -7.06
CA ASP A 266 -21.30 -19.12 -7.96
C ASP A 266 -20.36 -17.96 -7.57
N HIS A 267 -19.08 -18.30 -7.36
CA HIS A 267 -17.97 -17.45 -6.93
C HIS A 267 -17.64 -16.27 -7.88
N GLY A 268 -18.44 -16.02 -8.92
CA GLY A 268 -18.40 -14.80 -9.74
C GLY A 268 -19.07 -13.57 -9.11
N ALA A 269 -20.01 -13.74 -8.17
CA ALA A 269 -20.81 -12.63 -7.62
C ALA A 269 -20.08 -11.76 -6.56
N MET A 270 -18.98 -12.25 -5.96
CA MET A 270 -18.23 -11.47 -4.98
C MET A 270 -17.45 -10.29 -5.60
N ARG A 271 -17.34 -10.23 -6.94
CA ARG A 271 -16.59 -9.17 -7.63
C ARG A 271 -17.31 -7.82 -7.74
N ARG A 272 -18.60 -7.73 -7.41
CA ARG A 272 -19.35 -6.47 -7.58
C ARG A 272 -20.46 -6.29 -6.54
N LEU A 273 -20.08 -6.30 -5.27
CA LEU A 273 -21.01 -6.00 -4.17
C LEU A 273 -21.29 -4.49 -4.13
N GLU A 274 -22.13 -4.03 -5.06
CA GLU A 274 -22.64 -2.66 -5.13
C GLU A 274 -24.16 -2.65 -5.36
N GLY A 275 -24.84 -1.59 -4.92
CA GLY A 275 -26.28 -1.48 -5.09
C GLY A 275 -26.93 -0.42 -4.23
N TRP A 276 -28.26 -0.35 -4.27
CA TRP A 276 -29.02 0.65 -3.52
C TRP A 276 -29.42 0.14 -2.14
N LEU A 277 -29.04 0.88 -1.09
CA LEU A 277 -29.49 0.64 0.28
C LEU A 277 -30.30 1.81 0.82
N ASN A 278 -31.21 1.50 1.73
CA ASN A 278 -32.03 2.45 2.43
C ASN A 278 -31.43 2.68 3.83
N ILE A 279 -30.99 3.91 4.09
CA ILE A 279 -30.26 4.28 5.30
C ILE A 279 -31.13 5.24 6.12
N PRO A 280 -31.15 5.15 7.46
CA PRO A 280 -31.91 6.06 8.29
C PRO A 280 -31.45 7.51 8.04
N ASN A 281 -32.35 8.38 7.55
CA ASN A 281 -32.01 9.79 7.30
C ASN A 281 -31.69 10.54 8.62
N LYS A 282 -32.33 10.13 9.72
CA LYS A 282 -32.09 10.55 11.12
C LYS A 282 -32.54 9.44 12.09
N GLN A 283 -32.30 9.62 13.39
CA GLN A 283 -32.65 8.64 14.44
C GLN A 283 -34.15 8.29 14.55
N ASN A 284 -35.03 9.09 13.94
CA ASN A 284 -36.48 8.82 13.89
C ASN A 284 -36.96 8.57 12.45
N ILE A 285 -37.00 7.29 12.06
CA ILE A 285 -37.44 6.81 10.74
C ILE A 285 -38.92 7.07 10.42
N LYS A 286 -39.82 7.13 11.42
CA LYS A 286 -41.25 7.44 11.16
C LYS A 286 -41.47 8.87 10.66
N ARG A 287 -40.64 9.82 11.12
CA ARG A 287 -40.74 11.23 10.74
C ARG A 287 -39.87 11.60 9.54
N HIS A 288 -38.70 10.99 9.39
CA HIS A 288 -37.69 11.39 8.39
C HIS A 288 -37.49 10.37 7.28
N GLY A 289 -38.11 9.19 7.39
CA GLY A 289 -38.06 8.13 6.41
C GLY A 289 -36.69 7.47 6.27
N TRP A 290 -36.61 6.63 5.24
CA TRP A 290 -35.39 6.03 4.74
C TRP A 290 -34.83 6.88 3.58
N LYS A 291 -33.52 7.11 3.58
CA LYS A 291 -32.81 7.74 2.47
C LYS A 291 -32.17 6.65 1.61
N LYS A 292 -32.52 6.62 0.33
CA LYS A 292 -31.91 5.70 -0.64
C LYS A 292 -30.51 6.23 -1.00
N GLN A 293 -29.48 5.41 -0.86
CA GLN A 293 -28.09 5.71 -1.20
C GLN A 293 -27.47 4.57 -2.00
N TYR A 294 -26.58 4.91 -2.92
CA TYR A 294 -25.84 3.94 -3.71
C TYR A 294 -24.58 3.52 -2.94
N VAL A 295 -24.39 2.22 -2.76
CA VAL A 295 -23.36 1.67 -1.88
C VAL A 295 -22.44 0.79 -2.68
N VAL A 296 -21.14 0.98 -2.53
CA VAL A 296 -20.09 0.18 -3.18
C VAL A 296 -19.23 -0.43 -2.09
N VAL A 297 -19.15 -1.76 -2.06
CA VAL A 297 -18.30 -2.50 -1.14
C VAL A 297 -17.04 -2.94 -1.86
N SER A 298 -15.90 -2.41 -1.41
CA SER A 298 -14.57 -2.85 -1.81
C SER A 298 -13.98 -3.83 -0.78
N SER A 299 -12.81 -4.40 -1.05
CA SER A 299 -12.12 -5.30 -0.11
C SER A 299 -11.70 -4.65 1.21
N LYS A 300 -11.65 -3.31 1.28
CA LYS A 300 -11.19 -2.57 2.48
C LYS A 300 -12.21 -1.57 3.03
N LYS A 301 -13.16 -1.12 2.21
CA LYS A 301 -14.07 -0.02 2.54
C LYS A 301 -15.47 -0.24 1.98
N ILE A 302 -16.48 0.23 2.70
CA ILE A 302 -17.85 0.42 2.21
C ILE A 302 -18.04 1.91 1.96
N ILE A 303 -18.46 2.28 0.75
CA ILE A 303 -18.55 3.67 0.31
C ILE A 303 -20.00 3.99 -0.09
N PHE A 304 -20.51 5.13 0.37
CA PHE A 304 -21.87 5.58 0.13
C PHE A 304 -21.91 6.83 -0.75
N TYR A 305 -22.74 6.83 -1.78
CA TYR A 305 -22.97 7.93 -2.72
C TYR A 305 -24.46 8.31 -2.78
N ASN A 306 -24.79 9.53 -3.24
CA ASN A 306 -26.20 9.87 -3.46
C ASN A 306 -26.74 9.27 -4.77
N SER A 307 -25.86 9.05 -5.76
CA SER A 307 -26.22 8.45 -7.05
C SER A 307 -25.08 7.59 -7.60
N GLU A 308 -25.40 6.71 -8.55
CA GLU A 308 -24.41 5.88 -9.25
C GLU A 308 -23.44 6.72 -10.11
N GLN A 309 -23.91 7.85 -10.63
CA GLN A 309 -23.14 8.78 -11.47
C GLN A 309 -22.07 9.54 -10.67
N GLU A 310 -22.30 9.74 -9.36
CA GLU A 310 -21.37 10.42 -8.45
C GLU A 310 -20.12 9.57 -8.13
N LYS A 311 -20.10 8.28 -8.49
CA LYS A 311 -18.98 7.35 -8.21
C LYS A 311 -17.64 7.83 -8.78
N THR A 312 -17.66 8.52 -9.93
CA THR A 312 -16.44 8.96 -10.64
C THR A 312 -16.09 10.43 -10.42
N ASN A 313 -17.07 11.27 -10.08
CA ASN A 313 -16.95 12.72 -10.18
C ASN A 313 -17.29 13.49 -8.89
N ALA A 314 -17.67 12.81 -7.80
CA ALA A 314 -18.05 13.47 -6.56
C ALA A 314 -17.50 12.76 -5.32
N ASP A 315 -17.42 13.52 -4.22
CA ASP A 315 -16.99 12.99 -2.93
C ASP A 315 -18.04 12.04 -2.33
N PRO A 316 -17.61 10.94 -1.70
CA PRO A 316 -18.52 10.02 -1.05
C PRO A 316 -19.20 10.66 0.15
N VAL A 317 -20.47 10.33 0.36
CA VAL A 317 -21.29 10.83 1.49
C VAL A 317 -20.84 10.22 2.81
N CYS A 318 -20.42 8.95 2.79
CA CYS A 318 -19.91 8.24 3.95
C CYS A 318 -18.95 7.15 3.50
N VAL A 319 -17.94 6.87 4.31
CA VAL A 319 -16.95 5.81 4.08
C VAL A 319 -16.74 5.06 5.38
N ILE A 320 -16.90 3.74 5.34
CA ILE A 320 -16.68 2.85 6.48
C ILE A 320 -15.49 1.96 6.15
N ASP A 321 -14.46 1.99 7.00
CA ASP A 321 -13.33 1.07 6.89
C ASP A 321 -13.73 -0.31 7.43
N LEU A 322 -13.61 -1.35 6.60
CA LEU A 322 -13.96 -2.71 7.00
C LEU A 322 -13.11 -3.21 8.18
N CYS A 323 -11.87 -2.75 8.33
CA CYS A 323 -11.03 -3.07 9.48
C CYS A 323 -11.58 -2.54 10.82
N LYS A 324 -12.51 -1.58 10.79
CA LYS A 324 -13.17 -1.02 11.99
C LYS A 324 -14.55 -1.65 12.24
N VAL A 325 -15.03 -2.52 11.34
CA VAL A 325 -16.30 -3.22 11.50
C VAL A 325 -16.07 -4.47 12.35
N PHE A 326 -16.75 -4.55 13.49
CA PHE A 326 -16.60 -5.68 14.41
C PHE A 326 -17.43 -6.89 14.00
N HIS A 327 -18.70 -6.67 13.65
CA HIS A 327 -19.62 -7.69 13.19
C HIS A 327 -20.73 -7.03 12.37
N VAL A 328 -21.38 -7.83 11.52
CA VAL A 328 -22.59 -7.46 10.78
C VAL A 328 -23.65 -8.49 11.11
N ARG A 329 -24.85 -8.07 11.49
CA ARG A 329 -25.95 -9.00 11.81
C ARG A 329 -27.29 -8.51 11.34
N SER A 330 -28.22 -9.44 11.12
CA SER A 330 -29.64 -9.11 10.96
C SER A 330 -30.17 -8.46 12.24
N VAL A 331 -31.07 -7.49 12.07
CA VAL A 331 -31.71 -6.81 13.20
C VAL A 331 -32.91 -7.61 13.70
N THR A 332 -33.23 -7.45 14.98
CA THR A 332 -34.46 -7.96 15.60
C THR A 332 -35.45 -6.82 15.84
N HIS A 333 -36.69 -7.14 16.21
CA HIS A 333 -37.68 -6.11 16.56
C HIS A 333 -37.21 -5.18 17.69
N GLY A 334 -36.37 -5.67 18.61
CA GLY A 334 -35.79 -4.86 19.68
C GLY A 334 -34.76 -3.84 19.19
N ASP A 335 -34.04 -4.13 18.10
CA ASP A 335 -33.04 -3.23 17.51
C ASP A 335 -33.72 -2.08 16.74
N VAL A 336 -34.85 -2.37 16.08
CA VAL A 336 -35.57 -1.42 15.20
C VAL A 336 -37.06 -1.31 15.55
N ILE A 337 -37.37 -0.93 16.80
CA ILE A 337 -38.73 -0.85 17.37
C ILE A 337 -39.74 0.02 16.58
N ARG A 338 -39.28 0.85 15.65
CA ARG A 338 -40.11 1.76 14.83
C ARG A 338 -40.30 1.30 13.38
N ALA A 339 -39.62 0.24 12.94
CA ALA A 339 -39.72 -0.30 11.59
C ALA A 339 -40.94 -1.24 11.49
N ASP A 340 -41.53 -1.36 10.30
CA ASP A 340 -42.63 -2.29 10.06
C ASP A 340 -42.14 -3.74 10.17
N ALA A 341 -42.95 -4.62 10.77
CA ALA A 341 -42.58 -6.02 11.03
C ALA A 341 -42.16 -6.80 9.77
N LYS A 342 -42.76 -6.46 8.62
CA LYS A 342 -42.45 -7.05 7.29
C LYS A 342 -41.05 -6.69 6.77
N ASP A 343 -40.49 -5.57 7.21
CA ASP A 343 -39.20 -5.06 6.72
C ASP A 343 -38.04 -5.52 7.60
N ILE A 344 -38.30 -5.97 8.84
CA ILE A 344 -37.28 -6.45 9.78
C ILE A 344 -36.33 -7.49 9.17
N PRO A 345 -36.81 -8.52 8.43
CA PRO A 345 -35.91 -9.52 7.82
C PRO A 345 -34.99 -8.95 6.73
N ARG A 346 -35.22 -7.71 6.28
CA ARG A 346 -34.48 -7.02 5.21
C ARG A 346 -33.51 -5.97 5.75
N ILE A 347 -33.40 -5.82 7.06
CA ILE A 347 -32.57 -4.81 7.71
C ILE A 347 -31.40 -5.50 8.45
N PHE A 348 -30.22 -4.92 8.35
CA PHE A 348 -29.01 -5.35 9.04
C PHE A 348 -28.32 -4.14 9.68
N GLN A 349 -27.44 -4.40 10.65
CA GLN A 349 -26.61 -3.39 11.31
C GLN A 349 -25.18 -3.88 11.51
#